data_AF-A0A7W1UH20-F1
#
_entry.id   AF-A0A7W1UH20-F1
#
_cell.length_a   1.000
_cell.length_b   1.000
_cell.length_c   1.000
_cell.angle_alpha   90.00
_cell.angle_beta   90.00
_cell.angle_gamma   90.00
#
_symmetry.space_group_name_H-M   'P 1'
#
loop_
_entity.id
_entity.type
_entity.pdbx_description
1 polymer ?
#
loop_
_entity_poly.entity_id
_entity_poly.type
_entity_poly.pdbx_seq_one_letter_code
_entity_poly.pdbx_strand_id
1 'polypeptide(L)' 'MSIQWFPGHMNVARKEAAKAMEAIDVLVEILDARMPDASSNPLITELRLHRQRPCL' A
#
# COMPACT_ATOMS: atom_id res chain seq x y z
N MET A 1 -14.37 -14.19 -8.35
CA MET A 1 -15.17 -12.99 -8.03
C MET A 1 -14.55 -12.30 -6.82
N SER A 2 -13.94 -11.13 -7.01
CA SER A 2 -13.35 -10.34 -5.92
C SER A 2 -14.33 -9.28 -5.47
N ILE A 3 -14.86 -9.40 -4.25
CA ILE A 3 -15.68 -8.37 -3.63
C ILE A 3 -14.75 -7.22 -3.25
N GLN A 4 -15.01 -6.04 -3.81
CA GLN A 4 -14.28 -4.83 -3.46
C GLN A 4 -14.92 -4.20 -2.22
N TRP A 5 -14.39 -4.54 -1.04
CA TRP A 5 -14.88 -4.13 0.29
C TRP A 5 -14.72 -2.63 0.62
N PHE A 6 -14.48 -1.81 -0.39
CA PHE A 6 -13.98 -0.45 -0.25
C PHE A 6 -15.07 0.55 -0.64
N PRO A 7 -15.72 1.22 0.33
CA PRO A 7 -16.52 2.41 0.02
C PRO A 7 -15.62 3.47 -0.65
N GLY A 8 -16.20 4.39 -1.42
CA GLY A 8 -15.47 5.28 -2.35
C GLY A 8 -14.18 5.92 -1.82
N HIS A 9 -14.08 6.22 -0.52
CA HIS A 9 -12.88 6.75 0.14
C HIS A 9 -11.62 5.88 -0.03
N MET A 10 -11.74 4.56 0.03
CA MET A 10 -10.59 3.68 -0.09
C MET A 10 -10.08 3.58 -1.54
N ASN A 11 -10.97 3.73 -2.53
CA ASN A 11 -10.56 3.89 -3.93
C ASN A 11 -9.83 5.21 -4.17
N VAL A 12 -10.23 6.30 -3.50
CA VAL A 12 -9.50 7.58 -3.54
C VAL A 12 -8.11 7.41 -2.92
N ALA A 13 -8.02 6.84 -1.71
CA ALA A 13 -6.75 6.61 -1.03
C ALA A 13 -5.80 5.74 -1.88
N ARG A 14 -6.31 4.68 -2.52
CA ARG A 14 -5.51 3.85 -3.44
C ARG A 14 -4.95 4.65 -4.62
N LYS A 15 -5.78 5.51 -5.25
CA LYS A 15 -5.34 6.34 -6.38
C LYS A 15 -4.27 7.35 -5.97
N GLU A 16 -4.46 8.01 -4.83
CA GLU A 16 -3.47 8.97 -4.32
C GLU A 16 -2.17 8.28 -3.90
N ALA A 17 -2.24 7.11 -3.26
CA ALA A 17 -1.06 6.31 -2.95
C ALA A 17 -0.29 5.88 -4.22
N ALA A 18 -1.01 5.46 -5.27
CA ALA A 18 -0.40 5.11 -6.55
C ALA A 18 0.29 6.30 -7.22
N LYS A 19 -0.30 7.50 -7.15
CA LYS A 19 0.34 8.73 -7.65
C LYS A 19 1.58 9.09 -6.84
N ALA A 20 1.50 9.06 -5.51
CA ALA A 20 2.65 9.34 -4.65
C ALA A 20 3.82 8.39 -4.94
N MET A 21 3.54 7.11 -5.19
CA MET A 21 4.52 6.08 -5.55
C MET A 21 5.28 6.38 -6.88
N GLU A 22 4.82 7.33 -7.70
CA GLU A 22 5.55 7.82 -8.89
C GLU A 22 6.75 8.67 -8.51
N ALA A 23 6.59 9.48 -7.47
CA ALA A 23 7.53 10.54 -7.09
C ALA A 23 8.49 10.14 -5.97
N ILE A 24 8.24 9.04 -5.26
CA ILE A 24 9.08 8.59 -4.13
C ILE A 24 10.03 7.46 -4.53
N ASP A 25 11.22 7.46 -3.95
CA ASP A 25 12.23 6.42 -4.18
C ASP A 25 12.17 5.27 -3.18
N VAL A 26 11.78 5.57 -1.93
CA VAL A 26 11.73 4.60 -0.82
C VAL A 26 10.41 4.75 -0.09
N LEU A 27 9.85 3.62 0.33
CA LEU A 27 8.68 3.54 1.21
C LEU A 27 9.12 3.15 2.62
N VAL A 28 8.53 3.78 3.65
CA VAL A 28 8.70 3.39 5.06
C VAL A 28 7.34 2.95 5.57
N GLU A 29 7.17 1.66 5.86
CA GLU A 29 5.92 1.12 6.39
C GLU A 29 5.99 1.03 7.93
N ILE A 30 5.08 1.73 8.62
CA ILE A 30 4.99 1.65 10.07
C ILE A 30 4.04 0.51 10.43
N LEU A 31 4.56 -0.48 11.15
CA LEU A 31 3.86 -1.71 11.50
C LEU A 31 3.62 -1.84 13.00
N ASP A 32 2.67 -2.71 13.36
CA ASP A 32 2.46 -3.15 14.73
C ASP A 32 3.44 -4.28 15.07
N ALA A 33 4.31 -4.06 16.04
CA ALA A 33 5.34 -5.02 16.45
C ALA A 33 4.77 -6.34 16.98
N ARG A 34 3.51 -6.38 17.42
CA ARG A 34 2.88 -7.61 17.94
C ARG A 34 2.58 -8.60 16.82
N MET A 35 2.25 -8.10 15.64
CA MET A 35 1.85 -8.89 14.47
C MET A 35 2.25 -8.17 13.18
N PRO A 36 3.56 -8.10 12.86
CA PRO A 36 4.06 -7.29 11.76
C PRO A 36 3.45 -7.67 10.41
N ASP A 37 3.46 -8.97 10.08
CA ASP A 37 2.95 -9.48 8.81
C ASP A 37 1.45 -9.22 8.62
N ALA A 38 0.66 -9.33 9.70
CA ALA A 38 -0.77 -9.10 9.65
C ALA A 38 -1.14 -7.60 9.63
N SER A 39 -0.25 -6.74 10.13
CA SER A 39 -0.45 -5.30 10.14
C SER A 39 -0.02 -4.62 8.84
N SER A 40 0.76 -5.30 7.99
CA SER A 40 1.16 -4.78 6.67
C SER A 40 -0.02 -4.74 5.71
N ASN A 41 -0.05 -3.71 4.87
CA ASN A 41 -1.14 -3.53 3.92
C ASN A 41 -0.84 -4.27 2.59
N PRO A 42 -1.64 -5.27 2.19
CA PRO A 42 -1.42 -6.00 0.93
C PRO A 42 -1.43 -5.09 -0.30
N LEU A 43 -2.23 -4.03 -0.31
CA LEU A 43 -2.30 -3.07 -1.42
C LEU A 43 -0.99 -2.28 -1.57
N ILE A 44 -0.33 -1.97 -0.46
CA ILE A 44 0.96 -1.28 -0.48
C ILE A 44 2.03 -2.19 -1.06
N THR A 45 2.00 -3.48 -0.71
CA THR A 45 2.87 -4.49 -1.30
C THR A 45 2.66 -4.62 -2.81
N GLU A 46 1.41 -4.66 -3.29
CA GLU A 46 1.13 -4.68 -4.73
C GLU A 46 1.66 -3.43 -5.45
N LEU A 47 1.39 -2.24 -4.90
CA LEU A 47 1.78 -0.96 -5.50
C LEU A 47 3.29 -0.78 -5.56
N ARG A 48 4.02 -1.13 -4.50
CA ARG A 48 5.48 -1.00 -4.46
C ARG A 48 6.16 -1.97 -5.42
N LEU A 49 5.65 -3.21 -5.54
CA LEU A 49 6.23 -4.22 -6.43
C LEU A 49 6.07 -3.84 -7.90
N HIS A 50 4.91 -3.27 -8.28
CA HIS A 50 4.66 -2.78 -9.63
C HIS A 50 5.70 -1.74 -10.08
N ARG A 51 6.26 -0.95 -9.15
CA ARG A 51 7.28 0.06 -9.44
C ARG A 51 8.66 -0.23 -8.85
N GLN A 52 8.88 -1.46 -8.37
CA GLN A 52 10.14 -1.90 -7.75
C GLN A 52 10.65 -0.94 -6.66
N ARG A 53 9.73 -0.35 -5.87
CA ARG A 53 10.11 0.55 -4.77
C ARG A 53 10.56 -0.25 -3.56
N PRO A 54 11.79 -0.05 -3.05
CA PRO A 54 12.23 -0.65 -1.81
C PRO A 54 11.35 -0.16 -0.65
N CYS A 55 11.05 -1.07 0.28
CA CYS A 55 10.28 -0.79 1.49
C CYS A 55 11.14 -1.16 2.69
N LEU A 56 11.21 -0.24 3.64
CA LEU A 56 11.83 -0.43 4.95
C LEU A 56 10.75 -0.73 6.00
#